data_AF-A0A524IYQ9-F1
#
_entry.id   AF-A0A524IYQ9-F1
#
_cell.length_a   1.000
_cell.length_b   1.000
_cell.length_c   1.000
_cell.angle_alpha   90.00
_cell.angle_beta   90.00
_cell.angle_gamma   90.00
#
_symmetry.space_group_name_H-M   'P 1'
#
loop_
_entity.id
_entity.type
_entity.pdbx_description
1 polymer ?
#
loop_
_entity_poly.entity_id
_entity_poly.type
_entity_poly.pdbx_seq_one_letter_code
_entity_poly.pdbx_strand_id
1 'polypeptide(L)'
;MAEPGPHDEVHRVLDAVWRMEAPRLIASLTRIVRDVGLAEDLAQDALEAAIRQWPDSGIPDRPAAWLMATAKHRAIDTMRRRTTAQRKVEELGRDLELDHESQPDLDSAIDDAAIDDDLLRLVFICCHPVLSVDARVALTLRLLGGLRTDEIARAFLVSEPTIGQRIVRAKRTLSEAHVPFEVPQGADFDTRLASVLQVVYLIFNEGYSATSGDDWVRPALCEDALRLGRVLAGLVPDEPEVHGLVGLMEIQGSRMRARTDATGRPIPLLEQDRARWDRLLISRG
;
A
#
# COMPACT_ATOMS: atom_id res chain seq x y z
N MET A 1 -21.40 -29.41 6.03
CA MET A 1 -20.38 -28.34 5.99
C MET A 1 -19.43 -28.62 7.12
N ALA A 2 -18.17 -28.93 6.83
CA ALA A 2 -17.15 -29.06 7.87
C ALA A 2 -16.86 -27.66 8.45
N GLU A 3 -16.76 -27.54 9.77
CA GLU A 3 -16.27 -26.31 10.40
C GLU A 3 -14.82 -26.06 9.94
N PRO A 4 -14.47 -24.83 9.53
CA PRO A 4 -13.10 -24.52 9.13
C PRO A 4 -12.15 -24.79 10.29
N GLY A 5 -11.03 -25.46 10.01
CA GLY A 5 -10.04 -25.77 11.05
C GLY A 5 -9.36 -24.51 11.58
N PRO A 6 -8.65 -24.58 12.73
CA PRO A 6 -7.94 -23.43 13.32
C PRO A 6 -6.97 -22.77 12.33
N HIS A 7 -6.33 -23.57 11.48
CA HIS A 7 -5.44 -23.09 10.42
C HIS A 7 -6.18 -22.26 9.34
N ASP A 8 -7.41 -22.63 8.97
CA ASP A 8 -8.19 -21.91 7.94
C ASP A 8 -8.69 -20.55 8.48
N GLU A 9 -8.91 -20.44 9.78
CA GLU A 9 -9.22 -19.17 10.44
C GLU A 9 -8.01 -18.24 10.47
N VAL A 10 -6.83 -18.75 10.87
CA VAL A 10 -5.58 -17.98 10.87
C VAL A 10 -5.25 -17.45 9.47
N HIS A 11 -5.35 -18.28 8.43
CA HIS A 11 -5.08 -17.83 7.05
C HIS A 11 -6.06 -16.74 6.60
N ARG A 12 -7.36 -16.88 6.88
CA ARG A 12 -8.36 -15.86 6.50
C ARG A 12 -8.15 -14.54 7.22
N VAL A 13 -7.88 -14.57 8.52
CA VAL A 13 -7.60 -13.36 9.30
C VAL A 13 -6.32 -12.71 8.81
N LEU A 14 -5.27 -13.50 8.56
CA LEU A 14 -4.00 -12.98 8.07
C LEU A 14 -4.14 -12.36 6.68
N ASP A 15 -4.87 -12.99 5.76
CA ASP A 15 -5.15 -12.43 4.43
C ASP A 15 -5.90 -11.10 4.52
N ALA A 16 -6.90 -11.01 5.40
CA ALA A 16 -7.67 -9.79 5.61
C ALA A 16 -6.80 -8.67 6.20
N VAL A 17 -6.04 -8.97 7.26
CA VAL A 17 -5.11 -8.02 7.89
C VAL A 17 -4.06 -7.57 6.90
N TRP A 18 -3.45 -8.49 6.16
CA TRP A 18 -2.40 -8.17 5.20
C TRP A 18 -2.91 -7.25 4.09
N ARG A 19 -4.09 -7.52 3.52
CA ARG A 19 -4.68 -6.64 2.50
C ARG A 19 -4.94 -5.22 3.00
N MET A 20 -5.32 -5.06 4.26
CA MET A 20 -5.61 -3.75 4.85
C MET A 20 -4.35 -3.00 5.29
N GLU A 21 -3.36 -3.72 5.82
CA GLU A 21 -2.24 -3.11 6.56
C GLU A 21 -0.92 -3.08 5.78
N ALA A 22 -0.76 -3.91 4.75
CA ALA A 22 0.49 -3.99 3.99
C ALA A 22 0.93 -2.63 3.41
N PRO A 23 0.06 -1.79 2.81
CA PRO A 23 0.47 -0.48 2.32
C PRO A 23 1.06 0.41 3.42
N ARG A 24 0.40 0.48 4.58
CA ARG A 24 0.81 1.29 5.74
C ARG A 24 2.13 0.78 6.32
N LEU A 25 2.26 -0.55 6.40
CA LEU A 25 3.48 -1.23 6.85
C LEU A 25 4.67 -0.94 5.93
N ILE A 26 4.50 -1.12 4.62
CA ILE A 26 5.55 -0.91 3.62
C ILE A 26 5.96 0.56 3.58
N ALA A 27 5.01 1.50 3.62
CA ALA A 27 5.31 2.93 3.68
C ALA A 27 6.15 3.30 4.90
N SER A 28 5.75 2.83 6.09
CA SER A 28 6.48 3.05 7.35
C SER A 28 7.89 2.45 7.31
N LEU A 29 8.05 1.25 6.76
CA LEU A 29 9.36 0.60 6.61
C LEU A 29 10.23 1.31 5.59
N THR A 30 9.65 1.80 4.49
CA THR A 30 10.37 2.57 3.47
C THR A 30 10.96 3.84 4.05
N ARG A 31 10.25 4.52 4.98
CA ARG A 31 10.81 5.66 5.72
C ARG A 31 12.07 5.29 6.52
N ILE A 32 12.09 4.10 7.10
CA ILE A 32 13.20 3.62 7.94
C ILE A 32 14.39 3.20 7.07
N VAL A 33 14.16 2.36 6.07
CA VAL A 33 15.24 1.71 5.31
C VAL A 33 15.59 2.43 4.00
N ARG A 34 14.79 3.43 3.60
CA ARG A 34 14.94 4.28 2.41
C ARG A 34 15.04 3.50 1.09
N ASP A 35 14.48 2.30 1.06
CA ASP A 35 14.44 1.42 -0.11
C ASP A 35 13.10 0.67 -0.13
N VAL A 36 12.31 0.87 -1.19
CA VAL A 36 10.98 0.28 -1.34
C VAL A 36 11.05 -1.24 -1.46
N GLY A 37 12.06 -1.76 -2.14
CA GLY A 37 12.25 -3.20 -2.31
C GLY A 37 12.57 -3.87 -0.98
N LEU A 38 13.53 -3.31 -0.25
CA LEU A 38 13.88 -3.83 1.07
C LEU A 38 12.72 -3.70 2.06
N ALA A 39 11.95 -2.61 1.99
CA ALA A 39 10.77 -2.43 2.83
C ALA A 39 9.70 -3.50 2.57
N GLU A 40 9.42 -3.82 1.29
CA GLU A 40 8.49 -4.90 0.95
C GLU A 40 9.01 -6.26 1.43
N ASP A 41 10.30 -6.56 1.24
CA ASP A 41 10.89 -7.82 1.68
C ASP A 41 10.79 -7.99 3.20
N LEU A 42 11.08 -6.93 3.98
CA LEU A 42 10.94 -6.94 5.44
C LEU A 42 9.50 -7.11 5.90
N ALA A 43 8.54 -6.53 5.17
CA ALA A 43 7.12 -6.72 5.44
C ALA A 43 6.70 -8.18 5.17
N GLN A 44 7.20 -8.78 4.08
CA GLN A 44 6.95 -10.18 3.75
C GLN A 44 7.58 -11.14 4.76
N ASP A 45 8.77 -10.84 5.28
CA ASP A 45 9.37 -11.62 6.37
C ASP A 45 8.48 -11.60 7.61
N ALA A 46 7.89 -10.44 7.95
CA ALA A 46 6.96 -10.32 9.08
C ALA A 46 5.68 -11.13 8.86
N LEU A 47 5.14 -11.12 7.64
CA LEU A 47 4.04 -11.99 7.24
C LEU A 47 4.41 -13.47 7.38
N GLU A 48 5.58 -13.88 6.92
CA GLU A 48 6.06 -15.25 7.05
C GLU A 48 6.19 -15.68 8.52
N ALA A 49 6.66 -14.78 9.39
CA ALA A 49 6.71 -15.04 10.82
C ALA A 49 5.30 -15.26 11.41
N ALA A 50 4.32 -14.46 11.00
CA ALA A 50 2.93 -14.64 11.43
C ALA A 50 2.37 -16.01 10.97
N ILE A 51 2.59 -16.41 9.71
CA ILE A 51 2.15 -17.71 9.17
C ILE A 51 2.73 -18.87 10.00
N ARG A 52 3.99 -18.76 10.44
CA ARG A 52 4.64 -19.80 11.23
C ARG A 52 4.21 -19.80 12.69
N GLN A 53 3.98 -18.64 13.30
CA GLN A 53 3.80 -18.51 14.75
C GLN A 53 2.33 -18.53 15.20
N TRP A 54 1.42 -17.89 14.46
CA TRP A 54 0.03 -17.74 14.90
C TRP A 54 -0.78 -19.05 14.95
N PRO A 55 -0.52 -20.08 14.12
CA PRO A 55 -1.23 -21.35 14.27
C PRO A 55 -1.03 -22.02 15.63
N ASP A 56 0.17 -21.90 16.20
CA ASP A 56 0.51 -22.54 17.49
C ASP A 56 0.21 -21.63 18.68
N SER A 57 0.44 -20.32 18.54
CA SER A 57 0.34 -19.34 19.63
C SER A 57 -0.99 -18.57 19.68
N GLY A 58 -1.85 -18.74 18.68
CA GLY A 58 -3.06 -17.96 18.48
C GLY A 58 -2.80 -16.63 17.77
N ILE A 59 -3.88 -16.00 17.30
CA ILE A 59 -3.85 -14.70 16.64
C ILE A 59 -3.74 -13.62 17.74
N PRO A 60 -2.79 -12.68 17.67
CA PRO A 60 -2.68 -11.57 18.63
C PRO A 60 -3.92 -10.67 18.61
N ASP A 61 -4.26 -10.04 19.75
CA ASP A 61 -5.37 -9.08 19.86
C ASP A 61 -5.23 -7.88 18.91
N ARG A 62 -3.99 -7.49 18.58
CA ARG A 62 -3.65 -6.42 17.65
C ARG A 62 -2.72 -6.94 16.53
N PRO A 63 -3.25 -7.66 15.53
CA PRO A 63 -2.45 -8.29 14.47
C PRO A 63 -1.57 -7.30 13.69
N ALA A 64 -2.13 -6.15 13.32
CA ALA A 64 -1.44 -5.10 12.58
C ALA A 64 -0.22 -4.54 13.34
N ALA A 65 -0.39 -4.27 14.63
CA ALA A 65 0.69 -3.79 15.49
C ALA A 65 1.80 -4.84 15.65
N TRP A 66 1.42 -6.11 15.75
CA TRP A 66 2.38 -7.21 15.83
C TRP A 66 3.22 -7.33 14.54
N LEU A 67 2.60 -7.22 13.36
CA LEU A 67 3.30 -7.23 12.08
C LEU A 67 4.27 -6.05 11.96
N MET A 68 3.83 -4.84 12.34
CA MET A 68 4.65 -3.64 12.36
C MET A 68 5.87 -3.78 13.29
N ALA A 69 5.66 -4.24 14.52
CA ALA A 69 6.74 -4.44 15.48
C ALA A 69 7.77 -5.46 14.98
N THR A 70 7.29 -6.59 14.47
CA THR A 70 8.12 -7.66 13.91
C THR A 70 8.96 -7.15 12.72
N ALA A 71 8.34 -6.42 11.79
CA ALA A 71 9.04 -5.88 10.64
C ALA A 71 10.08 -4.81 11.04
N LYS A 72 9.74 -3.92 11.98
CA LYS A 72 10.68 -2.90 12.50
C LYS A 72 11.90 -3.54 13.18
N HIS A 73 11.70 -4.57 14.00
CA HIS A 73 12.82 -5.29 14.61
C HIS A 73 13.75 -5.89 13.55
N ARG A 74 13.20 -6.53 12.53
CA ARG A 74 14.00 -7.05 11.41
C ARG A 74 14.70 -5.95 10.60
N ALA A 75 14.06 -4.80 10.41
CA ALA A 75 14.66 -3.65 9.76
C ALA A 75 15.90 -3.18 10.53
N ILE A 76 15.78 -3.04 11.85
CA ILE A 76 16.89 -2.66 12.74
C ILE A 76 18.01 -3.70 12.69
N ASP A 77 17.69 -4.99 12.77
CA ASP A 77 18.69 -6.06 12.69
C ASP A 77 19.41 -6.06 11.33
N THR A 78 18.69 -5.79 10.24
CA THR A 78 19.25 -5.67 8.90
C THR A 78 20.20 -4.48 8.80
N MET A 79 19.81 -3.32 9.34
CA MET A 79 20.68 -2.14 9.41
C MET A 79 21.92 -2.41 10.25
N ARG A 80 21.79 -3.02 11.43
CA ARG A 80 22.93 -3.41 12.29
C ARG A 80 23.88 -4.36 11.59
N ARG A 81 23.37 -5.34 10.85
CA ARG A 81 24.18 -6.26 10.04
C ARG A 81 24.90 -5.53 8.92
N ARG A 82 24.24 -4.60 8.23
CA ARG A 82 24.85 -3.75 7.20
C ARG A 82 25.95 -2.89 7.78
N THR A 83 25.72 -2.20 8.91
CA THR A 83 26.75 -1.40 9.60
C THR A 83 27.92 -2.28 10.05
N THR A 84 27.66 -3.48 10.59
CA THR A 84 28.73 -4.40 11.00
C THR A 84 29.51 -4.93 9.79
N ALA A 85 28.84 -5.21 8.67
CA ALA A 85 29.48 -5.64 7.43
C ALA A 85 30.30 -4.50 6.81
N GLN A 86 29.76 -3.28 6.78
CA GLN A 86 30.44 -2.05 6.36
C GLN A 86 31.67 -1.81 7.23
N ARG A 87 31.51 -1.91 8.56
CA ARG A 87 32.61 -1.78 9.52
C ARG A 87 33.66 -2.88 9.35
N LYS A 88 33.30 -4.12 9.02
CA LYS A 88 34.27 -5.18 8.70
C LYS A 88 34.99 -4.96 7.37
N VAL A 89 34.35 -4.29 6.42
CA VAL A 89 34.96 -3.85 5.15
C VAL A 89 35.87 -2.64 5.38
N GLU A 90 35.50 -1.73 6.29
CA GLU A 90 36.31 -0.59 6.74
C GLU A 90 37.43 -0.98 7.73
N GLU A 91 37.27 -2.05 8.52
CA GLU A 91 38.33 -2.62 9.39
C GLU A 91 39.47 -3.24 8.55
N LEU A 92 39.23 -3.57 7.27
CA LEU A 92 40.28 -3.87 6.27
C LEU A 92 40.95 -2.60 5.68
N GLY A 93 40.52 -1.42 6.11
CA GLY A 93 40.95 -0.11 5.61
C GLY A 93 40.86 1.00 6.67
N ARG A 94 41.43 0.77 7.87
CA ARG A 94 41.61 1.71 9.00
C ARG A 94 40.34 2.36 9.60
N ASP A 95 40.14 1.98 10.88
CA ASP A 95 39.39 2.59 11.98
C ASP A 95 38.78 3.97 11.77
N LEU A 96 37.50 4.09 12.15
CA LEU A 96 37.02 5.14 13.06
C LEU A 96 35.71 4.70 13.74
N GLU A 97 35.66 4.90 15.05
CA GLU A 97 34.51 4.70 15.94
C GLU A 97 33.39 5.71 15.64
N LEU A 98 32.13 5.27 15.66
CA LEU A 98 30.97 6.17 15.72
C LEU A 98 29.90 5.70 16.71
N ASP A 99 29.34 6.73 17.33
CA ASP A 99 28.54 6.82 18.54
C ASP A 99 27.33 5.91 18.66
N HIS A 100 27.07 5.60 19.94
CA HIS A 100 25.99 4.79 20.44
C HIS A 100 24.92 5.69 21.08
N GLU A 101 24.16 6.47 20.30
CA GLU A 101 23.02 7.23 20.86
C GLU A 101 21.79 7.23 19.96
N SER A 102 20.64 7.07 20.62
CA SER A 102 19.25 7.16 20.12
C SER A 102 18.64 5.86 19.58
N GLN A 103 18.15 5.01 20.50
CA GLN A 103 16.99 4.15 20.21
C GLN A 103 15.78 5.07 19.94
N PRO A 104 15.11 4.99 18.79
CA PRO A 104 13.83 5.67 18.64
C PRO A 104 12.82 5.01 19.59
N ASP A 105 12.20 5.84 20.41
CA ASP A 105 11.16 5.47 21.37
C ASP A 105 10.10 4.59 20.68
N LEU A 106 10.03 3.33 21.11
CA LEU A 106 9.32 2.25 20.42
C LEU A 106 7.79 2.35 20.58
N ASP A 107 7.35 3.20 21.51
CA ASP A 107 5.96 3.32 21.98
C ASP A 107 5.25 4.63 21.59
N SER A 108 5.87 5.51 20.78
CA SER A 108 5.10 6.62 20.22
C SER A 108 4.06 6.03 19.27
N ALA A 109 2.83 5.90 19.75
CA ALA A 109 1.66 5.52 18.98
C ALA A 109 1.78 6.19 17.61
N ILE A 110 1.84 5.36 16.58
CA ILE A 110 1.98 5.82 15.21
C ILE A 110 0.75 6.70 14.97
N ASP A 111 0.96 8.01 14.92
CA ASP A 111 -0.13 8.95 14.67
C ASP A 111 -0.68 8.62 13.29
N ASP A 112 -2.00 8.41 13.18
CA ASP A 112 -2.64 8.04 11.92
C ASP A 112 -2.30 9.06 10.82
N ALA A 113 -2.13 10.33 11.19
CA ALA A 113 -1.67 11.40 10.31
C ALA A 113 -0.26 11.15 9.73
N ALA A 114 0.69 10.65 10.53
CA ALA A 114 2.03 10.34 10.08
C ALA A 114 2.06 9.14 9.11
N ILE A 115 1.13 8.19 9.27
CA ILE A 115 0.99 7.05 8.36
C ILE A 115 0.41 7.47 7.02
N ASP A 116 -0.63 8.31 7.04
CA ASP A 116 -1.26 8.79 5.81
C ASP A 116 -0.27 9.63 4.98
N ASP A 117 0.60 10.40 5.63
CA ASP A 117 1.73 11.07 5.01
C ASP A 117 2.77 10.10 4.42
N ASP A 118 3.12 9.03 5.13
CA ASP A 118 4.07 8.02 4.64
C ASP A 118 3.51 7.26 3.43
N LEU A 119 2.21 6.93 3.45
CA LEU A 119 1.51 6.36 2.30
C LEU A 119 1.59 7.30 1.09
N LEU A 120 1.33 8.58 1.29
CA LEU A 120 1.43 9.57 0.23
C LEU A 120 2.85 9.63 -0.36
N ARG A 121 3.88 9.69 0.48
CA ARG A 121 5.29 9.65 0.04
C ARG A 121 5.56 8.40 -0.80
N LEU A 122 5.06 7.24 -0.38
CA LEU A 122 5.19 5.99 -1.12
C LEU A 122 4.51 6.08 -2.51
N VAL A 123 3.33 6.71 -2.63
CA VAL A 123 2.66 6.93 -3.92
C VAL A 123 3.54 7.74 -4.86
N PHE A 124 4.11 8.86 -4.38
CA PHE A 124 4.97 9.72 -5.19
C PHE A 124 6.27 9.02 -5.64
N ILE A 125 6.82 8.16 -4.80
CA ILE A 125 7.98 7.33 -5.16
C ILE A 125 7.59 6.30 -6.23
N CYS A 126 6.47 5.62 -6.07
CA CYS A 126 5.98 4.66 -7.07
C CYS A 126 5.63 5.35 -8.40
N CYS A 127 5.31 6.65 -8.36
CA CYS A 127 5.03 7.48 -9.53
C CYS A 127 6.26 8.23 -10.09
N HIS A 128 7.48 7.90 -9.63
CA HIS A 128 8.69 8.59 -10.05
C HIS A 128 8.95 8.52 -11.57
N PRO A 129 9.42 9.61 -12.23
CA PRO A 129 9.59 9.66 -13.67
C PRO A 129 10.58 8.63 -14.25
N VAL A 130 11.51 8.15 -13.43
CA VAL A 130 12.48 7.09 -13.78
C VAL A 130 11.80 5.76 -14.17
N LEU A 131 10.57 5.54 -13.73
CA LEU A 131 9.77 4.37 -14.07
C LEU A 131 8.93 4.65 -15.31
N SER A 132 8.74 3.64 -16.17
CA SER A 132 7.73 3.71 -17.22
C SER A 132 6.32 3.76 -16.63
N VAL A 133 5.34 4.30 -17.38
CA VAL A 133 3.93 4.39 -16.93
C VAL A 133 3.41 3.03 -16.46
N ASP A 134 3.60 2.00 -17.27
CA ASP A 134 3.25 0.61 -16.93
C ASP A 134 3.88 0.12 -15.62
N ALA A 135 5.13 0.50 -15.35
CA ALA A 135 5.83 0.13 -14.13
C ALA A 135 5.28 0.89 -12.91
N ARG A 136 4.97 2.18 -13.04
CA ARG A 136 4.35 2.99 -11.98
C ARG A 136 3.00 2.40 -11.57
N VAL A 137 2.16 2.08 -12.56
CA VAL A 137 0.84 1.50 -12.32
C VAL A 137 0.95 0.12 -11.68
N ALA A 138 1.76 -0.78 -12.24
CA ALA A 138 1.90 -2.14 -11.70
C ALA A 138 2.49 -2.15 -10.27
N LEU A 139 3.51 -1.32 -10.01
CA LEU A 139 4.13 -1.20 -8.69
C LEU A 139 3.14 -0.65 -7.67
N THR A 140 2.36 0.38 -8.04
CA THR A 140 1.43 0.99 -7.08
C THR A 140 0.22 0.10 -6.80
N LEU A 141 -0.33 -0.59 -7.81
CA LEU A 141 -1.38 -1.59 -7.58
C LEU A 141 -0.91 -2.72 -6.67
N ARG A 142 0.36 -3.12 -6.78
CA ARG A 142 0.95 -4.15 -5.92
C ARG A 142 1.12 -3.68 -4.49
N LEU A 143 1.78 -2.54 -4.30
CA LEU A 143 2.22 -2.08 -2.97
C LEU A 143 1.13 -1.34 -2.20
N LEU A 144 0.25 -0.62 -2.89
CA LEU A 144 -0.78 0.24 -2.28
C LEU A 144 -2.18 -0.30 -2.54
N GLY A 145 -2.43 -0.86 -3.72
CA GLY A 145 -3.69 -1.54 -4.01
C GLY A 145 -3.79 -2.93 -3.39
N GLY A 146 -2.70 -3.49 -2.86
CA GLY A 146 -2.71 -4.84 -2.28
C GLY A 146 -3.05 -5.95 -3.28
N LEU A 147 -3.00 -5.68 -4.60
CA LEU A 147 -3.30 -6.68 -5.62
C LEU A 147 -2.21 -7.75 -5.67
N ARG A 148 -2.65 -8.97 -5.96
CA ARG A 148 -1.76 -10.08 -6.33
C ARG A 148 -1.24 -9.92 -7.76
N THR A 149 -0.07 -10.51 -8.02
CA THR A 149 0.59 -10.45 -9.32
C THR A 149 -0.31 -10.98 -10.45
N ASP A 150 -1.09 -12.02 -10.18
CA ASP A 150 -2.04 -12.62 -11.13
C ASP A 150 -3.26 -11.73 -11.42
N GLU A 151 -3.69 -10.93 -10.46
CA GLU A 151 -4.75 -9.93 -10.63
C GLU A 151 -4.26 -8.77 -11.51
N ILE A 152 -3.06 -8.27 -11.22
CA ILE A 152 -2.41 -7.22 -12.02
C ILE A 152 -2.15 -7.72 -13.44
N ALA A 153 -1.68 -8.96 -13.61
CA ALA A 153 -1.44 -9.55 -14.94
C ALA A 153 -2.70 -9.59 -15.81
N ARG A 154 -3.84 -9.94 -15.20
CA ARG A 154 -5.15 -9.90 -15.86
C ARG A 154 -5.56 -8.49 -16.26
N ALA A 155 -5.40 -7.51 -15.36
CA ALA A 155 -5.70 -6.11 -15.65
C ALA A 155 -4.85 -5.56 -16.82
N PHE A 156 -3.59 -6.00 -16.94
CA PHE A 156 -2.69 -5.62 -18.03
C PHE A 156 -2.78 -6.49 -19.29
N LEU A 157 -3.56 -7.58 -19.27
CA LEU A 157 -3.63 -8.58 -20.35
C LEU A 157 -2.25 -9.13 -20.75
N VAL A 158 -1.38 -9.36 -19.77
CA VAL A 158 -0.06 -9.98 -19.97
C VAL A 158 0.14 -11.16 -19.02
N SER A 159 1.22 -11.92 -19.20
CA SER A 159 1.50 -13.06 -18.32
C SER A 159 1.88 -12.63 -16.90
N GLU A 160 1.55 -13.45 -15.90
CA GLU A 160 1.96 -13.23 -14.50
C GLU A 160 3.48 -13.07 -14.34
N PRO A 161 4.34 -13.91 -14.98
CA PRO A 161 5.79 -13.69 -14.97
C PRO A 161 6.22 -12.32 -15.52
N THR A 162 5.52 -11.80 -16.54
CA THR A 162 5.81 -10.47 -17.12
C THR A 162 5.58 -9.36 -16.10
N ILE A 163 4.45 -9.41 -15.37
CA ILE A 163 4.17 -8.45 -14.30
C ILE A 163 5.12 -8.62 -13.13
N GLY A 164 5.40 -9.85 -12.70
CA GLY A 164 6.34 -10.11 -11.60
C GLY A 164 7.71 -9.50 -11.90
N GLN A 165 8.26 -9.73 -13.09
CA GLN A 165 9.51 -9.11 -13.50
C GLN A 165 9.42 -7.58 -13.62
N ARG A 166 8.29 -7.04 -14.08
CA ARG A 166 8.08 -5.60 -14.17
C ARG A 166 8.15 -4.94 -12.80
N ILE A 167 7.48 -5.52 -11.80
CA ILE A 167 7.48 -5.02 -10.41
C ILE A 167 8.89 -5.11 -9.81
N VAL A 168 9.58 -6.25 -9.97
CA VAL A 168 10.96 -6.42 -9.47
C VAL A 168 11.92 -5.39 -10.10
N ARG A 169 11.84 -5.21 -11.42
CA ARG A 169 12.65 -4.20 -12.12
C ARG A 169 12.33 -2.79 -11.65
N ALA A 170 11.06 -2.45 -11.45
CA ALA A 170 10.65 -1.14 -10.96
C ALA A 170 11.26 -0.83 -9.58
N LYS A 171 11.17 -1.76 -8.63
CA LYS A 171 11.77 -1.61 -7.29
C LYS A 171 13.28 -1.41 -7.37
N ARG A 172 13.97 -2.22 -8.20
CA ARG A 172 15.41 -2.07 -8.43
C ARG A 172 15.75 -0.72 -9.05
N THR A 173 15.01 -0.26 -10.05
CA THR A 173 15.25 1.04 -10.70
C THR A 173 15.07 2.21 -9.73
N LEU A 174 14.09 2.16 -8.83
CA LEU A 174 13.94 3.16 -7.76
C LEU A 174 15.11 3.16 -6.78
N SER A 175 15.56 1.97 -6.37
CA SER A 175 16.72 1.79 -5.48
C SER A 175 18.01 2.33 -6.13
N GLU A 176 18.31 1.93 -7.36
CA GLU A 176 19.50 2.37 -8.12
C GLU A 176 19.50 3.90 -8.34
N ALA A 177 18.33 4.49 -8.56
CA ALA A 177 18.17 5.94 -8.72
C ALA A 177 18.19 6.73 -7.40
N HIS A 178 18.27 6.05 -6.25
CA HIS A 178 18.29 6.67 -4.91
C HIS A 178 17.13 7.67 -4.71
N VAL A 179 15.92 7.29 -5.16
CA VAL A 179 14.75 8.17 -5.09
C VAL A 179 14.46 8.51 -3.62
N PRO A 180 14.40 9.80 -3.24
CA PRO A 180 14.19 10.19 -1.85
C PRO A 180 12.77 9.84 -1.39
N PHE A 181 12.66 9.39 -0.13
CA PHE A 181 11.36 9.16 0.50
C PHE A 181 10.79 10.48 1.04
N GLU A 182 10.23 11.27 0.14
CA GLU A 182 9.60 12.57 0.40
C GLU A 182 8.52 12.87 -0.65
N VAL A 183 7.65 13.83 -0.33
CA VAL A 183 6.78 14.42 -1.35
C VAL A 183 7.63 15.42 -2.12
N PRO A 184 7.74 15.32 -3.46
CA PRO A 184 8.53 16.24 -4.26
C PRO A 184 7.99 17.67 -4.14
N GLN A 185 8.82 18.66 -4.45
CA GLN A 185 8.44 20.07 -4.46
C GLN A 185 8.66 20.69 -5.85
N GLY A 186 7.97 21.80 -6.13
CA GLY A 186 8.13 22.54 -7.39
C GLY A 186 7.79 21.71 -8.64
N ALA A 187 8.55 21.89 -9.72
CA ALA A 187 8.27 21.25 -11.01
C ALA A 187 8.26 19.71 -10.98
N ASP A 188 8.99 19.10 -10.04
CA ASP A 188 8.99 17.65 -9.83
C ASP A 188 7.66 17.15 -9.26
N PHE A 189 6.96 17.99 -8.48
CA PHE A 189 5.63 17.68 -7.97
C PHE A 189 4.63 17.61 -9.12
N ASP A 190 4.56 18.64 -9.95
CA ASP A 190 3.62 18.74 -11.07
C ASP A 190 3.80 17.58 -12.06
N THR A 191 5.06 17.25 -12.37
CA THR A 191 5.41 16.15 -13.27
C THR A 191 4.92 14.79 -12.73
N ARG A 192 4.91 14.60 -11.41
CA ARG A 192 4.48 13.35 -10.77
C ARG A 192 2.99 13.34 -10.50
N LEU A 193 2.36 14.50 -10.25
CA LEU A 193 0.95 14.61 -9.87
C LEU A 193 0.03 13.94 -10.89
N ALA A 194 0.24 14.15 -12.18
CA ALA A 194 -0.57 13.50 -13.23
C ALA A 194 -0.52 11.96 -13.15
N SER A 195 0.65 11.39 -12.85
CA SER A 195 0.80 9.94 -12.65
C SER A 195 0.13 9.48 -11.37
N VAL A 196 0.23 10.26 -10.30
CA VAL A 196 -0.42 10.00 -9.02
C VAL A 196 -1.94 9.94 -9.20
N LEU A 197 -2.54 10.95 -9.84
CA LEU A 197 -3.98 10.99 -10.10
C LEU A 197 -4.46 9.80 -10.93
N GLN A 198 -3.73 9.44 -11.98
CA GLN A 198 -4.03 8.27 -12.79
C GLN A 198 -4.06 6.99 -11.95
N VAL A 199 -3.03 6.80 -11.12
CA VAL A 199 -2.88 5.60 -10.30
C VAL A 199 -3.93 5.53 -9.19
N VAL A 200 -4.23 6.65 -8.52
CA VAL A 200 -5.31 6.73 -7.53
C VAL A 200 -6.64 6.31 -8.15
N TYR A 201 -6.95 6.81 -9.35
CA TYR A 201 -8.17 6.44 -10.04
C TYR A 201 -8.20 4.96 -10.45
N LEU A 202 -7.05 4.38 -10.84
CA LEU A 202 -6.97 2.96 -11.16
C LEU A 202 -7.21 2.08 -9.93
N ILE A 203 -6.67 2.44 -8.77
CA ILE A 203 -6.96 1.74 -7.50
C ILE A 203 -8.46 1.83 -7.19
N PHE A 204 -9.05 3.02 -7.34
CA PHE A 204 -10.48 3.20 -7.12
C PHE A 204 -11.31 2.35 -8.08
N ASN A 205 -11.00 2.34 -9.38
CA ASN A 205 -11.74 1.58 -10.38
C ASN A 205 -11.69 0.07 -10.11
N GLU A 206 -10.51 -0.44 -9.74
CA GLU A 206 -10.35 -1.84 -9.37
C GLU A 206 -11.16 -2.19 -8.10
N GLY A 207 -11.26 -1.27 -7.14
CA GLY A 207 -12.18 -1.45 -6.01
C GLY A 207 -13.65 -1.38 -6.42
N TYR A 208 -14.00 -0.47 -7.32
CA TYR A 208 -15.37 -0.14 -7.67
C TYR A 208 -16.04 -1.18 -8.58
N SER A 209 -15.25 -1.80 -9.45
CA SER A 209 -15.65 -2.91 -10.32
C SER A 209 -14.49 -3.88 -10.42
N ALA A 210 -14.43 -4.82 -9.47
CA ALA A 210 -13.32 -5.76 -9.36
C ALA A 210 -13.16 -6.57 -10.64
N THR A 211 -11.95 -6.56 -11.20
CA THR A 211 -11.66 -7.29 -12.45
C THR A 211 -11.38 -8.78 -12.19
N SER A 212 -11.24 -9.16 -10.92
CA SER A 212 -10.94 -10.51 -10.46
C SER A 212 -11.42 -10.77 -9.03
N GLY A 213 -11.44 -12.05 -8.64
CA GLY A 213 -11.94 -12.49 -7.33
C GLY A 213 -13.45 -12.81 -7.34
N ASP A 214 -13.96 -13.25 -6.19
CA ASP A 214 -15.36 -13.64 -6.04
C ASP A 214 -16.29 -12.44 -5.76
N ASP A 215 -15.71 -11.31 -5.33
CA ASP A 215 -16.44 -10.09 -4.97
C ASP A 215 -16.55 -9.14 -6.18
N TRP A 216 -17.77 -8.69 -6.50
CA TRP A 216 -18.02 -7.67 -7.54
C TRP A 216 -17.42 -6.29 -7.21
N VAL A 217 -17.19 -6.04 -5.91
CA VAL A 217 -16.77 -4.76 -5.36
C VAL A 217 -15.82 -5.02 -4.19
N ARG A 218 -14.73 -4.25 -4.08
CA ARG A 218 -13.80 -4.26 -2.95
C ARG A 218 -13.84 -2.90 -2.23
N PRO A 219 -14.78 -2.68 -1.30
CA PRO A 219 -15.00 -1.38 -0.67
C PRO A 219 -13.76 -0.79 -0.02
N ALA A 220 -12.94 -1.61 0.63
CA ALA A 220 -11.70 -1.17 1.27
C ALA A 220 -10.74 -0.45 0.29
N LEU A 221 -10.60 -0.95 -0.95
CA LEU A 221 -9.75 -0.30 -1.95
C LEU A 221 -10.33 1.05 -2.42
N CYS A 222 -11.65 1.13 -2.58
CA CYS A 222 -12.30 2.41 -2.88
C CYS A 222 -12.10 3.42 -1.75
N GLU A 223 -12.24 2.97 -0.49
CA GLU A 223 -12.06 3.81 0.69
C GLU A 223 -10.61 4.29 0.83
N ASP A 224 -9.63 3.43 0.55
CA ASP A 224 -8.20 3.78 0.52
C ASP A 224 -7.88 4.79 -0.58
N ALA A 225 -8.40 4.59 -1.80
CA ALA A 225 -8.22 5.53 -2.91
C ALA A 225 -8.89 6.88 -2.62
N LEU A 226 -10.10 6.88 -2.03
CA LEU A 226 -10.77 8.10 -1.58
C LEU A 226 -9.99 8.81 -0.48
N ARG A 227 -9.45 8.08 0.51
CA ARG A 227 -8.61 8.66 1.56
C ARG A 227 -7.39 9.33 0.95
N LEU A 228 -6.68 8.64 0.06
CA LEU A 228 -5.50 9.17 -0.61
C LEU A 228 -5.83 10.40 -1.48
N GLY A 229 -6.94 10.35 -2.24
CA GLY A 229 -7.42 11.49 -3.01
C GLY A 229 -7.73 12.71 -2.13
N ARG A 230 -8.36 12.53 -0.97
CA ARG A 230 -8.66 13.61 -0.02
C ARG A 230 -7.40 14.20 0.61
N VAL A 231 -6.40 13.37 0.95
CA VAL A 231 -5.09 13.84 1.44
C VAL A 231 -4.41 14.69 0.38
N LEU A 232 -4.41 14.25 -0.89
CA LEU A 232 -3.90 15.04 -2.01
C LEU A 232 -4.63 16.39 -2.14
N ALA A 233 -5.97 16.39 -2.10
CA ALA A 233 -6.77 17.62 -2.18
C ALA A 233 -6.47 18.60 -1.03
N GLY A 234 -6.11 18.10 0.15
CA GLY A 234 -5.68 18.92 1.28
C GLY A 234 -4.29 19.53 1.12
N LEU A 235 -3.38 18.85 0.41
CA LEU A 235 -2.02 19.31 0.19
C LEU A 235 -1.89 20.30 -0.97
N VAL A 236 -2.72 20.13 -2.00
CA VAL A 236 -2.76 21.00 -3.16
C VAL A 236 -4.17 21.55 -3.37
N PRO A 237 -4.61 22.46 -2.49
CA PRO A 237 -5.96 22.99 -2.52
C PRO A 237 -6.27 23.77 -3.81
N ASP A 238 -5.24 24.27 -4.50
CA ASP A 238 -5.38 25.06 -5.72
C ASP A 238 -5.37 24.22 -7.01
N GLU A 239 -5.16 22.88 -6.93
CA GLU A 239 -5.07 21.99 -8.09
C GLU A 239 -6.45 21.40 -8.47
N PRO A 240 -7.11 21.90 -9.54
CA PRO A 240 -8.50 21.55 -9.84
C PRO A 240 -8.67 20.09 -10.28
N GLU A 241 -7.68 19.49 -10.94
CA GLU A 241 -7.70 18.08 -11.36
C GLU A 241 -7.78 17.12 -10.15
N VAL A 242 -7.16 17.50 -9.03
CA VAL A 242 -7.20 16.71 -7.79
C VAL A 242 -8.61 16.70 -7.22
N HIS A 243 -9.24 17.87 -7.10
CA HIS A 243 -10.62 18.00 -6.64
C HIS A 243 -11.59 17.31 -7.59
N GLY A 244 -11.38 17.44 -8.90
CA GLY A 244 -12.19 16.76 -9.92
C GLY A 244 -12.11 15.23 -9.79
N LEU A 245 -10.92 14.68 -9.55
CA LEU A 245 -10.75 13.25 -9.31
C LEU A 245 -11.46 12.80 -8.02
N VAL A 246 -11.28 13.54 -6.92
CA VAL A 246 -11.96 13.23 -5.65
C VAL A 246 -13.46 13.26 -5.84
N GLY A 247 -14.02 14.33 -6.43
CA GLY A 247 -15.46 14.44 -6.65
C GLY A 247 -16.02 13.32 -7.52
N LEU A 248 -15.29 12.93 -8.59
CA LEU A 248 -15.65 11.77 -9.41
C LEU A 248 -15.73 10.48 -8.58
N MET A 249 -14.71 10.20 -7.76
CA MET A 249 -14.67 9.02 -6.91
C MET A 249 -15.75 9.05 -5.81
N GLU A 250 -16.05 10.22 -5.23
CA GLU A 250 -17.12 10.39 -4.23
C GLU A 250 -18.50 10.10 -4.84
N ILE A 251 -18.79 10.66 -6.03
CA ILE A 251 -20.04 10.41 -6.76
C ILE A 251 -20.17 8.92 -7.10
N GLN A 252 -19.11 8.30 -7.63
CA GLN A 252 -19.12 6.87 -7.94
C GLN A 252 -19.30 6.04 -6.65
N GLY A 253 -18.53 6.35 -5.61
CA GLY A 253 -18.52 5.69 -4.31
C GLY A 253 -19.85 5.76 -3.57
N SER A 254 -20.63 6.84 -3.77
CA SER A 254 -21.94 7.03 -3.14
C SER A 254 -22.92 5.87 -3.36
N ARG A 255 -22.74 5.14 -4.45
CA ARG A 255 -23.63 4.03 -4.86
C ARG A 255 -23.17 2.66 -4.41
N MET A 256 -21.98 2.55 -3.82
CA MET A 256 -21.33 1.27 -3.51
C MET A 256 -22.24 0.30 -2.76
N ARG A 257 -22.93 0.81 -1.73
CA ARG A 257 -23.86 0.02 -0.90
C ARG A 257 -25.10 -0.47 -1.65
N ALA A 258 -25.42 0.11 -2.80
CA ALA A 258 -26.59 -0.25 -3.60
C ALA A 258 -26.25 -1.07 -4.86
N ARG A 259 -24.96 -1.37 -5.10
CA ARG A 259 -24.50 -2.06 -6.31
C ARG A 259 -24.59 -3.58 -6.24
N THR A 260 -24.70 -4.16 -5.05
CA THR A 260 -24.81 -5.60 -4.84
C THR A 260 -25.98 -5.97 -3.94
N ASP A 261 -26.57 -7.13 -4.20
CA ASP A 261 -27.59 -7.71 -3.33
C ASP A 261 -26.96 -8.45 -2.13
N ALA A 262 -27.78 -9.02 -1.25
CA ALA A 262 -27.32 -9.77 -0.08
C ALA A 262 -26.51 -11.04 -0.43
N THR A 263 -26.54 -11.47 -1.69
CA THR A 263 -25.78 -12.61 -2.23
C THR A 263 -24.54 -12.19 -3.01
N GLY A 264 -24.21 -10.89 -3.03
CA GLY A 264 -23.06 -10.33 -3.74
C GLY A 264 -23.26 -10.13 -5.25
N ARG A 265 -24.47 -10.34 -5.78
CA ARG A 265 -24.75 -10.21 -7.21
C ARG A 265 -24.96 -8.75 -7.61
N PRO A 266 -24.52 -8.33 -8.80
CA PRO A 266 -24.66 -6.95 -9.25
C PRO A 266 -26.14 -6.57 -9.46
N ILE A 267 -26.50 -5.36 -9.02
CA ILE A 267 -27.83 -4.76 -9.23
C ILE A 267 -27.75 -3.69 -10.33
N PRO A 268 -28.53 -3.81 -11.43
CA PRO A 268 -28.59 -2.79 -12.48
C PRO A 268 -28.96 -1.41 -11.93
N LEU A 269 -28.41 -0.34 -12.51
CA LEU A 269 -28.58 1.03 -12.00
C LEU A 269 -30.06 1.43 -11.77
N LEU A 270 -30.97 1.00 -12.65
CA LEU A 270 -32.40 1.31 -12.54
C LEU A 270 -33.10 0.60 -11.36
N GLU A 271 -32.52 -0.49 -10.88
CA GLU A 271 -33.04 -1.32 -9.78
C GLU A 271 -32.35 -1.01 -8.44
N GLN A 272 -31.33 -0.15 -8.43
CA GLN A 272 -30.63 0.24 -7.22
C GLN A 272 -31.54 1.09 -6.31
N ASP A 273 -31.67 0.67 -5.05
CA ASP A 273 -32.35 1.46 -4.04
C ASP A 273 -31.57 2.76 -3.74
N ARG A 274 -32.14 3.89 -4.16
CA ARG A 274 -31.56 5.23 -3.99
C ARG A 274 -31.55 5.71 -2.55
N ALA A 275 -32.35 5.10 -1.67
CA ALA A 275 -32.29 5.39 -0.23
C ALA A 275 -30.97 4.90 0.39
N ARG A 276 -30.33 3.89 -0.23
CA ARG A 276 -29.02 3.35 0.21
C ARG A 276 -27.82 4.12 -0.33
N TRP A 277 -28.04 5.16 -1.15
CA TRP A 277 -26.96 5.99 -1.65
C TRP A 277 -26.43 6.91 -0.55
N ASP A 278 -25.11 7.00 -0.43
CA ASP A 278 -24.47 7.83 0.56
C ASP A 278 -24.61 9.32 0.21
N ARG A 279 -25.45 10.01 0.97
CA ARG A 279 -25.74 11.44 0.77
C ARG A 279 -24.54 12.33 1.06
N LEU A 280 -23.64 11.92 1.95
CA LEU A 280 -22.44 12.69 2.24
C LEU A 280 -21.50 12.66 1.04
N LEU A 281 -21.26 11.49 0.46
CA LEU A 281 -20.42 11.37 -0.74
C LEU A 281 -21.04 12.13 -1.93
N ILE A 282 -22.37 12.08 -2.09
CA ILE A 282 -23.08 12.90 -3.11
C ILE A 282 -22.90 14.40 -2.88
N SER A 283 -22.88 14.87 -1.63
CA SER A 283 -22.72 16.29 -1.35
C SER A 283 -21.29 16.80 -1.53
N ARG A 284 -20.30 15.90 -1.42
CA ARG A 284 -18.87 16.22 -1.51
C ARG A 284 -18.35 16.19 -2.94
N GLY A 285 -18.89 15.32 -3.79
CA GLY A 285 -18.54 15.25 -5.20
C GLY A 285 -19.46 16.07 -6.08
#